data_AF-E0MMI0-F1
#
_entry.id   AF-E0MMI0-F1
#
_cell.length_a   1.000
_cell.length_b   1.000
_cell.length_c   1.000
_cell.angle_alpha   90.00
_cell.angle_beta   90.00
_cell.angle_gamma   90.00
#
_symmetry.space_group_name_H-M   'P 1'
#
loop_
_entity.id
_entity.type
_entity.pdbx_description
1 polymer ?
#
loop_
_entity_poly.entity_id
_entity_poly.type
_entity_poly.pdbx_seq_one_letter_code
_entity_poly.pdbx_strand_id
1 'polypeptide(L)'
;MTSELDGPAEEVTQTTSPEIEGAPATPRYDFDKVADALADVSPAASRSPVSPKRDATNSLWSIPLDVDVVLGHARLPVSDLMNLSIGDTLSLDRRIGDPVEIVANGTTIAWGQLCAVDESGERFGVRLTKLSGAAKAAPSARKASAAETSTNKNTAENEAPASDVSDQRVA
;
A
#
# COMPACT_ATOMS: atom_id res chain seq x y z
N MET A 1 -6.68 77.76 -15.63
CA MET A 1 -8.15 77.71 -15.74
C MET A 1 -8.45 76.35 -16.34
N THR A 2 -8.56 75.32 -15.49
CA THR A 2 -9.85 74.74 -14.99
C THR A 2 -10.51 73.96 -16.13
N SER A 3 -10.75 72.64 -16.09
CA SER A 3 -11.24 71.74 -15.02
C SER A 3 -10.91 70.28 -15.46
N GLU A 4 -10.63 69.28 -14.60
CA GLU A 4 -11.60 68.54 -13.75
C GLU A 4 -12.82 68.08 -14.58
N LEU A 5 -13.31 66.84 -14.63
CA LEU A 5 -13.41 65.74 -13.66
C LEU A 5 -14.16 64.58 -14.38
N ASP A 6 -13.69 63.34 -14.32
CA ASP A 6 -14.46 62.07 -14.48
C ASP A 6 -13.44 60.92 -14.23
N GLY A 7 -13.38 60.11 -13.16
CA GLY A 7 -14.38 59.56 -12.24
C GLY A 7 -14.57 58.06 -12.55
N PRO A 8 -14.69 57.13 -11.57
CA PRO A 8 -13.91 56.92 -10.36
C PRO A 8 -13.16 55.56 -10.34
N ALA A 9 -12.24 55.42 -9.39
CA ALA A 9 -11.59 54.16 -9.02
C ALA A 9 -12.61 53.17 -8.43
N GLU A 10 -12.57 51.91 -8.87
CA GLU A 10 -13.31 50.80 -8.28
C GLU A 10 -12.82 50.57 -6.84
N GLU A 11 -13.66 51.01 -5.91
CA GLU A 11 -13.60 50.76 -4.49
C GLU A 11 -13.88 49.28 -4.24
N VAL A 12 -12.84 48.51 -3.88
CA VAL A 12 -13.00 47.16 -3.34
C VAL A 12 -13.54 47.30 -1.90
N THR A 13 -14.83 47.54 -1.77
CA THR A 13 -15.56 47.25 -0.53
C THR A 13 -15.97 45.79 -0.55
N GLN A 14 -15.33 45.01 0.32
CA GLN A 14 -15.89 43.75 0.84
C GLN A 14 -15.16 43.35 2.13
N THR A 15 -15.23 44.24 3.14
CA THR A 15 -15.25 43.78 4.53
C THR A 15 -16.71 43.58 4.89
N THR A 16 -17.21 42.38 4.66
CA THR A 16 -18.42 41.91 5.33
C THR A 16 -18.02 40.67 6.11
N SER A 17 -17.45 40.90 7.29
CA SER A 17 -17.37 39.90 8.33
C SER A 17 -18.81 39.54 8.72
N PRO A 18 -19.26 38.29 8.61
CA PRO A 18 -20.60 37.95 9.07
C PRO A 18 -20.64 38.08 10.59
N GLU A 19 -21.48 39.00 11.06
CA GLU A 19 -21.97 39.10 12.42
C GLU A 19 -22.62 37.77 12.80
N ILE A 20 -21.96 36.98 13.65
CA ILE A 20 -22.57 35.80 14.24
C ILE A 20 -23.43 36.27 15.41
N GLU A 21 -24.65 36.67 15.06
CA GLU A 21 -25.74 36.85 15.98
C GLU A 21 -26.17 35.47 16.52
N GLY A 22 -26.13 35.29 17.84
CA GLY A 22 -26.67 34.10 18.51
C GLY A 22 -25.63 33.15 19.10
N ALA A 23 -24.97 33.57 20.18
CA ALA A 23 -24.38 32.61 21.11
C ALA A 23 -25.54 31.85 21.82
N PRO A 24 -25.69 30.52 21.66
CA PRO A 24 -26.57 29.79 22.55
C PRO A 24 -25.93 29.84 23.95
N ALA A 25 -26.72 30.31 24.92
CA ALA A 25 -26.36 30.26 26.32
C ALA A 25 -25.81 28.87 26.65
N THR A 26 -24.59 28.84 27.20
CA THR A 26 -24.04 27.60 27.74
C THR A 26 -25.04 27.06 28.76
N PRO A 27 -25.53 25.81 28.62
CA PRO A 27 -26.33 25.23 29.66
C PRO A 27 -25.46 25.18 30.91
N ARG A 28 -25.91 25.85 31.98
CA ARG A 28 -25.31 25.69 33.30
C ARG A 28 -25.51 24.23 33.68
N TYR A 29 -24.43 23.46 33.64
CA TYR A 29 -24.43 22.07 34.09
C TYR A 29 -24.51 22.06 35.61
N ASP A 30 -25.65 21.59 36.15
CA ASP A 30 -25.84 21.35 37.58
C ASP A 30 -25.10 20.06 37.98
N PHE A 31 -23.88 20.23 38.49
CA PHE A 31 -23.03 19.13 38.94
C PHE A 31 -23.61 18.35 40.12
N ASP A 32 -24.59 18.88 40.85
CA ASP A 32 -25.21 18.18 41.99
C ASP A 32 -26.11 17.01 41.56
N LYS A 33 -26.50 16.93 40.28
CA LYS A 33 -27.39 15.88 39.75
C LYS A 33 -26.65 14.63 39.23
N VAL A 34 -25.32 14.56 39.38
CA VAL A 34 -24.50 13.42 38.91
C VAL A 34 -24.40 12.27 39.91
N ALA A 35 -24.72 12.50 41.19
CA ALA A 35 -24.55 11.50 42.24
C ALA A 35 -25.58 10.37 42.16
N ASP A 36 -26.81 10.67 41.73
CA ASP A 36 -27.90 9.68 41.65
C ASP A 36 -27.77 8.76 40.42
N ALA A 37 -27.07 9.21 39.38
CA ALA A 37 -26.90 8.48 38.11
C ALA A 37 -25.75 7.45 38.13
N LEU A 38 -24.99 7.35 39.23
CA LEU A 38 -23.85 6.45 39.37
C LEU A 38 -24.18 5.16 40.16
N ALA A 39 -25.43 5.00 40.61
CA ALA A 39 -25.83 3.85 41.43
C ALA A 39 -26.13 2.57 40.64
N ASP A 40 -26.23 2.64 39.30
CA ASP A 40 -26.53 1.47 38.43
C ASP A 40 -25.38 1.14 37.48
N VAL A 41 -24.15 1.07 38.01
CA VAL A 41 -23.00 0.55 37.24
C VAL A 41 -22.39 -0.63 37.99
N SER A 42 -23.03 -1.79 37.84
CA SER A 42 -22.50 -3.08 38.30
C SER A 42 -21.25 -3.47 37.48
N PRO A 43 -20.08 -3.67 38.09
CA PRO A 43 -18.87 -4.04 37.38
C PRO A 43 -18.70 -5.57 37.31
N ALA A 44 -18.50 -6.06 36.08
CA ALA A 44 -17.99 -7.39 35.73
C ALA A 44 -18.97 -8.58 35.99
N ALA A 45 -19.07 -9.62 35.18
CA ALA A 45 -18.21 -10.11 34.12
C ALA A 45 -19.05 -10.98 33.17
N SER A 46 -19.09 -10.63 31.89
CA SER A 46 -19.19 -11.57 30.76
C SER A 46 -18.95 -10.80 29.46
N ARG A 47 -17.80 -10.12 29.36
CA ARG A 47 -17.24 -9.82 28.05
C ARG A 47 -16.52 -11.09 27.61
N SER A 48 -17.26 -11.95 26.91
CA SER A 48 -16.66 -13.05 26.15
C SER A 48 -15.50 -12.47 25.34
N PRO A 49 -14.31 -13.12 25.33
CA PRO A 49 -13.21 -12.63 24.51
C PRO A 49 -13.72 -12.61 23.08
N VAL A 50 -13.85 -11.41 22.51
CA VAL A 50 -13.98 -11.25 21.06
C VAL A 50 -12.71 -11.85 20.49
N SER A 51 -12.79 -13.13 20.14
CA SER A 51 -11.77 -13.77 19.34
C SER A 51 -11.77 -12.95 18.05
N PRO A 52 -10.65 -12.32 17.63
CA PRO A 52 -10.60 -11.71 16.32
C PRO A 52 -10.81 -12.83 15.31
N LYS A 53 -12.08 -12.97 14.91
CA LYS A 53 -12.57 -13.97 13.99
C LYS A 53 -11.95 -13.65 12.64
N ARG A 54 -11.73 -14.70 11.86
CA ARG A 54 -10.79 -14.83 10.73
C ARG A 54 -11.16 -13.98 9.49
N ASP A 55 -11.92 -12.92 9.69
CA ASP A 55 -12.54 -12.08 8.67
C ASP A 55 -11.78 -10.75 8.47
N ALA A 56 -11.00 -10.30 9.47
CA ALA A 56 -10.19 -9.08 9.36
C ALA A 56 -9.15 -9.15 8.24
N THR A 57 -8.56 -10.33 8.02
CA THR A 57 -7.63 -10.57 6.93
C THR A 57 -8.31 -10.59 5.57
N ASN A 58 -9.60 -10.93 5.48
CA ASN A 58 -10.30 -10.95 4.20
C ASN A 58 -10.61 -9.53 3.70
N SER A 59 -10.87 -8.61 4.63
CA SER A 59 -11.18 -7.21 4.32
C SER A 59 -9.99 -6.44 3.72
N LEU A 60 -8.76 -6.77 4.12
CA LEU A 60 -7.55 -6.11 3.60
C LEU A 60 -7.32 -6.31 2.10
N TRP A 61 -7.87 -7.38 1.50
CA TRP A 61 -7.72 -7.65 0.06
C TRP A 61 -8.60 -6.76 -0.82
N SER A 62 -9.57 -6.04 -0.25
CA SER A 62 -10.50 -5.16 -0.99
C SER A 62 -10.07 -3.69 -1.00
N ILE A 63 -8.86 -3.39 -0.53
CA ILE A 63 -8.37 -2.00 -0.49
C ILE A 63 -8.06 -1.57 -1.94
N PRO A 64 -8.75 -0.56 -2.49
CA PRO A 64 -8.44 -0.03 -3.81
C PRO A 64 -7.05 0.61 -3.77
N LEU A 65 -6.27 0.36 -4.82
CA LEU A 65 -4.92 0.86 -4.98
C LEU A 65 -4.81 1.55 -6.34
N ASP A 66 -4.29 2.78 -6.33
CA ASP A 66 -3.98 3.49 -7.56
C ASP A 66 -2.69 2.92 -8.17
N VAL A 67 -2.78 2.62 -9.47
CA VAL A 67 -1.70 2.03 -10.25
C VAL A 67 -1.39 2.94 -11.42
N ASP A 68 -0.18 3.47 -11.43
CA ASP A 68 0.34 4.34 -12.46
C ASP A 68 1.24 3.54 -13.40
N VAL A 69 1.05 3.73 -14.70
CA VAL A 69 1.94 3.17 -15.73
C VAL A 69 2.85 4.29 -16.21
N VAL A 70 4.15 4.15 -15.95
CA VAL A 70 5.15 5.16 -16.30
C VAL A 70 5.88 4.73 -17.57
N LEU A 71 5.73 5.55 -18.63
CA LEU A 71 6.44 5.35 -19.89
C LEU A 71 7.94 5.64 -19.74
N GLY A 72 8.30 6.69 -18.99
CA GLY A 72 9.67 7.09 -18.69
C GLY A 72 9.76 8.44 -17.97
N HIS A 73 10.97 8.84 -17.62
CA HIS A 73 11.26 10.08 -16.89
C HIS A 73 12.08 11.04 -17.75
N ALA A 74 11.91 12.34 -17.51
CA ALA A 74 12.75 13.39 -18.05
C ALA A 74 13.16 14.33 -16.90
N ARG A 75 14.42 14.77 -16.90
CA ARG A 75 14.92 15.81 -15.99
C ARG A 75 15.22 17.06 -16.80
N LEU A 76 14.60 18.16 -16.42
CA LEU A 76 14.73 19.46 -17.09
C LEU A 76 15.09 20.51 -16.03
N PRO A 77 15.91 21.52 -16.36
CA PRO A 77 16.05 22.69 -15.51
C PRO A 77 14.72 23.48 -15.50
N VAL A 78 14.50 24.23 -14.43
CA VAL A 78 13.26 25.01 -14.26
C VAL A 78 13.07 26.03 -15.39
N SER A 79 14.16 26.57 -15.95
CA SER A 79 14.13 27.46 -17.11
C SER A 79 13.42 26.84 -18.31
N ASP A 80 13.74 25.59 -18.62
CA ASP A 80 13.24 24.91 -19.83
C ASP A 80 11.77 24.53 -19.63
N LEU A 81 11.40 24.11 -18.42
CA LEU A 81 10.01 23.84 -18.06
C LEU A 81 9.12 25.08 -18.23
N MET A 82 9.60 26.26 -17.84
CA MET A 82 8.87 27.53 -18.01
C MET A 82 8.75 27.96 -19.47
N ASN A 83 9.62 27.44 -20.35
CA ASN A 83 9.66 27.79 -21.76
C ASN A 83 8.95 26.75 -22.65
N LEU A 84 8.42 25.67 -22.06
CA LEU A 84 7.66 24.65 -22.80
C LEU A 84 6.36 25.23 -23.35
N SER A 85 6.15 24.99 -24.63
CA SER A 85 4.98 25.40 -25.39
C SER A 85 4.28 24.20 -26.02
N ILE A 86 3.03 24.41 -26.46
CA ILE A 86 2.28 23.40 -27.19
C ILE A 86 3.06 23.02 -28.46
N GLY A 87 3.34 21.73 -28.61
CA GLY A 87 4.12 21.19 -29.72
C GLY A 87 5.55 20.79 -29.37
N ASP A 88 6.04 21.18 -28.19
CA ASP A 88 7.37 20.76 -27.74
C ASP A 88 7.40 19.27 -27.40
N THR A 89 8.47 18.60 -27.82
CA THR A 89 8.66 17.16 -27.59
C THR A 89 9.71 16.94 -26.51
N LEU A 90 9.34 16.21 -25.46
CA LEU A 90 10.24 15.84 -24.38
C LEU A 90 10.89 14.49 -24.65
N SER A 91 12.22 14.45 -24.60
CA SER A 91 12.96 13.19 -24.64
C SER A 91 12.93 12.53 -23.27
N LEU A 92 12.46 11.28 -23.23
CA LEU A 92 12.46 10.45 -22.03
C LEU A 92 13.76 9.63 -21.94
N ASP A 93 14.04 9.10 -20.76
CA ASP A 93 15.20 8.25 -20.47
C ASP A 93 15.11 6.82 -21.01
N ARG A 94 13.94 6.38 -21.47
CA ARG A 94 13.67 5.03 -21.96
C ARG A 94 13.63 4.94 -23.49
N ARG A 95 14.02 3.78 -24.02
CA ARG A 95 14.04 3.51 -25.47
C ARG A 95 12.72 2.91 -25.92
N ILE A 96 12.42 3.07 -27.21
CA ILE A 96 11.26 2.44 -27.84
C ILE A 96 11.43 0.91 -27.76
N GLY A 97 10.42 0.24 -27.20
CA GLY A 97 10.41 -1.20 -27.01
C GLY A 97 10.88 -1.68 -25.64
N ASP A 98 11.44 -0.78 -24.81
CA ASP A 98 11.72 -1.11 -23.41
C ASP A 98 10.42 -1.32 -22.62
N PRO A 99 10.39 -2.26 -21.66
CA PRO A 99 9.19 -2.49 -20.87
C PRO A 99 8.87 -1.29 -19.98
N VAL A 100 7.60 -0.86 -19.99
CA VAL A 100 7.06 0.21 -19.13
C VAL A 100 7.07 -0.19 -17.66
N GLU A 101 7.16 0.81 -16.78
CA GLU A 101 7.10 0.61 -15.34
C GLU A 101 5.67 0.64 -14.85
N ILE A 102 5.36 -0.20 -13.87
CA ILE A 102 4.08 -0.18 -13.18
C ILE A 102 4.37 0.15 -11.72
N VAL A 103 3.85 1.29 -11.31
CA VAL A 103 4.07 1.89 -10.00
C VAL A 103 2.75 1.88 -9.27
N ALA A 104 2.75 1.49 -8.00
CA ALA A 104 1.59 1.61 -7.14
C ALA A 104 1.98 2.34 -5.86
N ASN A 105 1.23 3.38 -5.50
CA ASN A 105 1.59 4.30 -4.40
C ASN A 105 3.06 4.77 -4.45
N GLY A 106 3.56 5.08 -5.65
CA GLY A 106 4.95 5.53 -5.83
C GLY A 106 6.04 4.46 -5.74
N THR A 107 5.68 3.18 -5.56
CA THR A 107 6.64 2.05 -5.56
C THR A 107 6.50 1.19 -6.81
N THR A 108 7.61 0.87 -7.47
CA THR A 108 7.66 -0.03 -8.62
C THR A 108 7.28 -1.45 -8.22
N ILE A 109 6.16 -1.95 -8.72
CA ILE A 109 5.66 -3.30 -8.45
C ILE A 109 5.87 -4.27 -9.62
N ALA A 110 5.98 -3.76 -10.84
CA ALA A 110 6.17 -4.59 -12.03
C ALA A 110 6.75 -3.81 -13.22
N TRP A 111 7.13 -4.57 -14.24
CA TRP A 111 7.44 -4.10 -15.58
C TRP A 111 6.59 -4.87 -16.59
N GLY A 112 6.22 -4.21 -17.69
CA GLY A 112 5.42 -4.83 -18.74
C GLY A 112 5.59 -4.19 -20.11
N GLN A 113 5.03 -4.82 -21.14
CA GLN A 113 4.98 -4.27 -22.49
C GLN A 113 3.65 -3.58 -22.73
N LEU A 114 3.68 -2.39 -23.34
CA LEU A 114 2.47 -1.68 -23.75
C LEU A 114 1.80 -2.45 -24.91
N CYS A 115 0.50 -2.65 -24.82
CA CYS A 115 -0.33 -3.38 -25.78
C CYS A 115 -1.65 -2.65 -25.98
N ALA A 116 -2.29 -2.82 -27.13
CA ALA A 116 -3.71 -2.49 -27.29
C ALA A 116 -4.57 -3.59 -26.67
N VAL A 117 -5.64 -3.23 -25.96
CA VAL A 117 -6.55 -4.18 -25.31
C VAL A 117 -7.67 -4.63 -26.24
N ASP A 118 -8.13 -3.74 -27.11
CA ASP A 118 -9.21 -4.02 -28.06
C ASP A 118 -8.71 -4.09 -29.51
N GLU A 119 -9.53 -4.71 -30.36
CA GLU A 119 -9.30 -4.76 -31.81
C GLU A 119 -9.33 -3.36 -32.44
N SER A 120 -10.03 -2.41 -31.80
CA SER A 120 -10.10 -1.01 -32.21
C SER A 120 -8.81 -0.23 -31.96
N GLY A 121 -7.92 -0.70 -31.08
CA GLY A 121 -6.68 -0.03 -30.73
C GLY A 121 -6.84 1.25 -29.88
N GLU A 122 -8.04 1.54 -29.38
CA GLU A 122 -8.33 2.78 -28.66
C GLU A 122 -7.96 2.69 -27.17
N ARG A 123 -7.89 1.46 -26.63
CA ARG A 123 -7.54 1.22 -25.23
C ARG A 123 -6.12 0.70 -25.09
N PHE A 124 -5.32 1.44 -24.35
CA PHE A 124 -4.01 0.98 -23.90
C PHE A 124 -4.14 -0.04 -22.76
N GLY A 125 -3.26 -1.02 -22.77
CA GLY A 125 -3.08 -2.00 -21.71
C GLY A 125 -1.61 -2.35 -21.57
N VAL A 126 -1.28 -3.05 -20.49
CA VAL A 126 0.10 -3.46 -20.22
C VAL A 126 0.13 -4.96 -19.96
N ARG A 127 0.92 -5.69 -20.75
CA ARG A 127 1.22 -7.10 -20.50
C ARG A 127 2.39 -7.19 -19.54
N LEU A 128 2.16 -7.75 -18.36
CA LEU A 128 3.20 -7.95 -17.36
C LEU A 128 4.32 -8.85 -17.90
N THR A 129 5.57 -8.37 -17.78
CA THR A 129 6.79 -9.10 -18.14
C THR A 129 7.56 -9.56 -16.91
N LYS A 130 7.60 -8.72 -15.86
CA LYS A 130 8.36 -8.99 -14.63
C LYS A 130 7.67 -8.36 -13.43
N LEU A 131 7.70 -9.04 -12.28
CA LEU A 131 7.20 -8.52 -11.00
C LEU A 131 8.39 -8.15 -10.08
N SER A 132 8.42 -6.94 -9.53
CA SER A 132 9.36 -6.56 -8.47
C SER A 132 8.77 -6.97 -7.13
N GLY A 133 9.39 -7.95 -6.48
CA GLY A 133 8.96 -8.38 -5.15
C GLY A 133 7.76 -9.31 -5.22
N ALA A 134 8.04 -10.57 -5.53
CA ALA A 134 7.16 -11.65 -5.14
C ALA A 134 6.97 -11.58 -3.62
N ALA A 135 5.81 -11.10 -3.17
CA ALA A 135 5.23 -11.56 -1.92
C ALA A 135 4.97 -13.05 -2.08
N LYS A 136 6.03 -13.85 -1.93
CA LYS A 136 5.97 -15.28 -1.73
C LYS A 136 5.19 -15.46 -0.44
N ALA A 137 3.87 -15.58 -0.57
CA ALA A 137 3.03 -16.13 0.47
C ALA A 137 3.58 -17.53 0.75
N ALA A 138 4.47 -17.63 1.73
CA ALA A 138 4.95 -18.89 2.23
C ALA A 138 3.76 -19.59 2.89
N PRO A 139 3.29 -20.75 2.40
CA PRO A 139 2.54 -21.63 3.26
C PRO A 139 3.52 -22.07 4.34
N SER A 140 3.41 -21.50 5.54
CA SER A 140 3.98 -22.13 6.72
C SER A 140 3.37 -23.52 6.81
N ALA A 141 4.15 -24.50 6.35
CA ALA A 141 3.94 -25.91 6.58
C ALA A 141 3.88 -26.14 8.09
N ARG A 142 2.66 -26.10 8.64
CA ARG A 142 2.32 -26.74 9.91
C ARG A 142 1.50 -27.99 9.57
N LYS A 143 2.16 -28.98 8.97
CA LYS A 143 1.78 -30.37 9.15
C LYS A 143 2.96 -31.10 9.78
N ALA A 144 2.61 -31.93 10.77
CA ALA A 144 3.45 -32.88 11.49
C ALA A 144 4.43 -32.29 12.52
N SER A 145 3.88 -31.88 13.66
CA SER A 145 4.50 -32.19 14.95
C SER A 145 3.47 -32.99 15.73
N ALA A 146 3.29 -34.24 15.33
CA ALA A 146 2.74 -35.26 16.19
C ALA A 146 3.72 -35.39 17.37
N ALA A 147 3.21 -35.14 18.57
CA ALA A 147 3.87 -35.53 19.79
C ALA A 147 3.87 -37.06 19.84
N GLU A 148 4.92 -37.67 19.30
CA GLU A 148 5.20 -39.09 19.51
C GLU A 148 6.52 -39.18 20.27
N THR A 149 6.37 -39.11 21.60
CA THR A 149 7.37 -39.51 22.56
C THR A 149 7.51 -41.03 22.49
N SER A 150 8.65 -41.55 22.05
CA SER A 150 9.43 -42.59 22.77
C SER A 150 10.37 -43.35 21.83
N THR A 151 11.67 -43.22 22.12
CA THR A 151 12.62 -44.33 22.19
C THR A 151 12.85 -45.14 20.92
N ASN A 152 13.85 -44.74 20.13
CA ASN A 152 14.64 -45.73 19.42
C ASN A 152 16.08 -45.74 19.95
N LYS A 153 16.47 -46.91 20.44
CA LYS A 153 17.72 -47.21 21.13
C LYS A 153 18.76 -47.53 20.07
N ASN A 154 19.53 -46.54 19.63
CA ASN A 154 20.72 -46.81 18.82
C ASN A 154 21.82 -47.36 19.73
N THR A 155 21.81 -48.68 19.85
CA THR A 155 22.93 -49.49 20.34
C THR A 155 24.13 -49.19 19.46
N ALA A 156 25.17 -48.65 20.08
CA ALA A 156 26.50 -48.55 19.53
C ALA A 156 27.07 -49.96 19.36
N GLU A 157 27.28 -50.39 18.12
CA GLU A 157 28.33 -51.36 17.79
C GLU A 157 29.08 -50.82 16.59
N ASN A 158 30.13 -50.10 16.94
CA ASN A 158 31.27 -49.81 16.09
C ASN A 158 32.14 -51.06 16.11
N GLU A 159 32.17 -51.84 15.03
CA GLU A 159 33.18 -52.88 14.84
C GLU A 159 33.74 -52.83 13.41
N ALA A 160 35.05 -53.09 13.34
CA ALA A 160 36.01 -52.63 12.36
C ALA A 160 35.79 -53.09 10.90
N PRO A 161 36.38 -52.40 9.91
CA PRO A 161 36.51 -52.95 8.57
C PRO A 161 37.57 -54.06 8.57
N ALA A 162 37.11 -55.31 8.42
CA ALA A 162 37.99 -56.41 8.07
C ALA A 162 38.59 -56.14 6.68
N SER A 163 39.91 -56.06 6.68
CA SER A 163 40.81 -56.21 5.55
C SER A 163 40.76 -57.66 5.02
N ASP A 164 41.35 -57.86 3.84
CA ASP A 164 41.61 -59.18 3.21
C ASP A 164 40.36 -59.79 2.53
N VAL A 165 40.36 -60.17 1.25
CA VAL A 165 41.35 -61.02 0.57
C VAL A 165 41.40 -60.65 -0.91
N SER A 166 42.61 -60.35 -1.37
CA SER A 166 43.01 -60.37 -2.78
C SER A 166 42.92 -61.78 -3.35
N ASP A 167 42.69 -61.85 -4.66
CA ASP A 167 43.13 -62.94 -5.54
C ASP A 167 42.46 -64.30 -5.33
N GLN A 168 41.85 -64.83 -6.40
CA GLN A 168 42.39 -65.99 -7.13
C GLN A 168 41.28 -66.71 -7.91
N ARG A 169 41.40 -66.66 -9.24
CA ARG A 169 40.99 -67.66 -10.25
C ARG A 169 39.51 -68.01 -10.44
N VAL A 170 39.02 -67.67 -11.64
CA VAL A 170 38.38 -68.68 -12.49
C VAL A 170 38.91 -68.52 -13.93
N ALA A 171 39.61 -69.55 -14.39
CA ALA A 171 39.61 -69.98 -15.78
C ALA A 171 38.68 -71.20 -15.85
#